data_AF-A0A842TJX2-F1
#
_entry.id   AF-A0A842TJX2-F1
#
_cell.length_a   1.000
_cell.length_b   1.000
_cell.length_c   1.000
_cell.angle_alpha   90.00
_cell.angle_beta   90.00
_cell.angle_gamma   90.00
#
_symmetry.space_group_name_H-M   'P 1'
#
loop_
_entity.id
_entity.type
_entity.pdbx_description
1 polymer ?
#
loop_
_entity_poly.entity_id
_entity_poly.type
_entity_poly.pdbx_seq_one_letter_code
_entity_poly.pdbx_strand_id
1 'polypeptide(L)'
;MTKIYYQLPLELELWITATIIMWIMAIYFLYRSRKIDKEARPFIYGIIIFATSFGTARLIETLRKYILFGFNYYDVIDTNFNIVGTSLWLRIIYYIISWIGIAIFYFTFEKYVMRNKTKFILTIGSIIESFLAVSLYFTSRNEWIFLFSVLNFLIIGLFPIVLFLWLAYKSPYRSTRLSWIIITLGFVLFALGMMGDLPEAWVFISELSQLIIRYFTPLAQIFGFALMGVGFAIIYQ
;
A
#
# COMPACT_ATOMS: atom_id res chain seq x y z
N MET A 1 -12.84 21.10 28.78
CA MET A 1 -13.43 20.04 27.91
C MET A 1 -14.01 20.70 26.67
N THR A 2 -13.20 20.85 25.63
CA THR A 2 -13.60 21.45 24.36
C THR A 2 -13.92 20.33 23.37
N LYS A 3 -15.05 20.48 22.68
CA LYS A 3 -15.74 19.52 21.82
C LYS A 3 -14.84 18.98 20.68
N ILE A 4 -14.54 17.68 20.69
CA ILE A 4 -13.90 16.95 19.58
C ILE A 4 -14.99 16.24 18.76
N TYR A 5 -15.90 16.98 18.12
CA TYR A 5 -16.97 16.39 17.30
C TYR A 5 -17.00 16.88 15.84
N TYR A 6 -16.14 17.84 15.46
CA TYR A 6 -16.18 18.46 14.11
C TYR A 6 -15.02 18.08 13.17
N GLN A 7 -14.08 17.23 13.60
CA GLN A 7 -12.90 16.86 12.78
C GLN A 7 -12.97 15.44 12.17
N LEU A 8 -14.00 14.66 12.52
CA LEU A 8 -14.23 13.31 12.01
C LEU A 8 -14.70 13.18 10.54
N PRO A 9 -15.44 14.12 9.92
CA PRO A 9 -15.93 13.92 8.56
C PRO A 9 -14.78 13.88 7.55
N LEU A 10 -13.80 14.77 7.70
CA LEU A 10 -12.74 14.95 6.70
C LEU A 10 -11.83 13.73 6.57
N GLU A 11 -11.44 13.11 7.68
CA GLU A 11 -10.56 11.92 7.65
C GLU A 11 -11.25 10.74 6.96
N LEU A 12 -12.52 10.49 7.29
CA LEU A 12 -13.33 9.47 6.64
C LEU A 12 -13.50 9.77 5.15
N GLU A 13 -13.80 11.02 4.79
CA GLU A 13 -13.91 11.46 3.39
C GLU A 13 -12.61 11.23 2.62
N LEU A 14 -11.44 11.49 3.24
CA LEU A 14 -10.15 11.23 2.63
C LEU A 14 -9.90 9.72 2.42
N TRP A 15 -10.25 8.86 3.36
CA TRP A 15 -10.11 7.41 3.19
C TRP A 15 -11.07 6.82 2.15
N ILE A 16 -12.30 7.33 2.10
CA ILE A 16 -13.25 7.01 1.03
C ILE A 16 -12.70 7.48 -0.32
N THR A 17 -12.14 8.68 -0.39
CA THR A 17 -11.52 9.23 -1.61
C THR A 17 -10.35 8.36 -2.07
N ALA A 18 -9.47 7.94 -1.15
CA ALA A 18 -8.37 7.03 -1.45
C ALA A 18 -8.88 5.71 -2.04
N THR A 19 -9.93 5.14 -1.44
CA THR A 19 -10.58 3.92 -1.92
C THR A 19 -11.13 4.08 -3.34
N ILE A 20 -11.89 5.16 -3.58
CA ILE A 20 -12.49 5.44 -4.88
C ILE A 20 -11.41 5.62 -5.95
N ILE A 21 -10.33 6.34 -5.66
CA ILE A 21 -9.23 6.55 -6.61
C ILE A 21 -8.57 5.24 -7.02
N MET A 22 -8.35 4.31 -6.08
CA MET A 22 -7.79 3.00 -6.39
C MET A 22 -8.71 2.20 -7.35
N TRP A 23 -10.02 2.24 -7.12
CA TRP A 23 -10.99 1.56 -8.00
C TRP A 23 -11.08 2.22 -9.38
N ILE A 24 -11.09 3.57 -9.44
CA ILE A 24 -11.04 4.31 -10.71
C ILE A 24 -9.79 3.92 -11.50
N MET A 25 -8.63 3.83 -10.84
CA MET A 25 -7.40 3.39 -11.48
C MET A 25 -7.47 1.95 -11.98
N ALA A 26 -8.02 1.02 -11.19
CA ALA A 26 -8.21 -0.35 -11.62
C ALA A 26 -9.08 -0.43 -12.89
N ILE A 27 -10.22 0.28 -12.89
CA ILE A 27 -11.15 0.38 -14.01
C ILE A 27 -10.44 0.99 -15.24
N TYR A 28 -9.70 2.08 -15.05
CA TYR A 28 -8.93 2.73 -16.10
C TYR A 28 -7.93 1.78 -16.78
N PHE A 29 -7.09 1.09 -15.99
CA PHE A 29 -6.12 0.15 -16.54
C PHE A 29 -6.79 -1.08 -17.15
N LEU A 30 -7.95 -1.51 -16.65
CA LEU A 30 -8.74 -2.58 -17.24
C LEU A 30 -9.19 -2.21 -18.66
N TYR A 31 -9.75 -1.01 -18.86
CA TYR A 31 -10.11 -0.54 -20.20
C TYR A 31 -8.88 -0.40 -21.11
N ARG A 32 -7.77 0.10 -20.55
CA ARG A 32 -6.56 0.34 -21.32
C ARG A 32 -5.82 -0.93 -21.73
N SER A 33 -5.84 -1.97 -20.90
CA SER A 33 -5.19 -3.26 -21.17
C SER A 33 -5.62 -3.91 -22.50
N ARG A 34 -6.84 -3.61 -22.97
CA ARG A 34 -7.38 -4.08 -24.25
C ARG A 34 -6.61 -3.53 -25.47
N LYS A 35 -6.02 -2.35 -25.32
CA LYS A 35 -5.29 -1.63 -26.38
C LYS A 35 -3.77 -1.81 -26.30
N ILE A 36 -3.26 -2.41 -25.22
CA ILE A 36 -1.84 -2.63 -24.98
C ILE A 36 -1.38 -3.95 -25.62
N ASP A 37 -0.12 -3.99 -26.04
CA ASP A 37 0.55 -5.17 -26.58
C ASP A 37 0.45 -6.38 -25.66
N LYS A 38 0.29 -7.56 -26.26
CA LYS A 38 0.08 -8.83 -25.53
C LYS A 38 1.19 -9.12 -24.52
N GLU A 39 2.42 -8.73 -24.81
CA GLU A 39 3.58 -8.95 -23.93
C GLU A 39 3.55 -8.10 -22.66
N ALA A 40 2.96 -6.89 -22.71
CA ALA A 40 2.87 -5.98 -21.57
C ALA A 40 1.61 -6.21 -20.70
N ARG A 41 0.58 -6.87 -21.25
CA ARG A 41 -0.69 -7.13 -20.54
C ARG A 41 -0.53 -7.82 -19.18
N PRO A 42 0.33 -8.84 -18.98
CA PRO A 42 0.47 -9.48 -17.68
C PRO A 42 0.88 -8.51 -16.56
N PHE A 43 1.75 -7.53 -16.87
CA PHE A 43 2.13 -6.50 -15.90
C PHE A 43 0.98 -5.53 -15.61
N ILE A 44 0.23 -5.13 -16.64
CA ILE A 44 -0.97 -4.30 -16.44
C ILE A 44 -2.02 -5.01 -15.59
N TYR A 45 -2.22 -6.32 -15.77
CA TYR A 45 -3.09 -7.10 -14.90
C TYR A 45 -2.58 -7.13 -13.46
N GLY A 46 -1.27 -7.18 -13.25
CA GLY A 46 -0.67 -7.00 -11.93
C GLY A 46 -1.05 -5.67 -11.27
N ILE A 47 -0.99 -4.56 -12.02
CA ILE A 47 -1.42 -3.23 -11.55
C ILE A 47 -2.92 -3.21 -11.24
N ILE A 48 -3.76 -3.81 -12.08
CA ILE A 48 -5.21 -3.88 -11.87
C ILE A 48 -5.53 -4.65 -10.59
N ILE A 49 -4.91 -5.83 -10.40
CA ILE A 49 -5.11 -6.65 -9.21
C ILE A 49 -4.63 -5.89 -7.98
N PHE A 50 -3.45 -5.25 -8.04
CA PHE A 50 -2.94 -4.41 -6.96
C PHE A 50 -3.92 -3.32 -6.57
N ALA A 51 -4.41 -2.53 -7.53
CA ALA A 51 -5.35 -1.45 -7.29
C ALA A 51 -6.69 -1.95 -6.72
N THR A 52 -7.20 -3.07 -7.24
CA THR A 52 -8.47 -3.67 -6.79
C THR A 52 -8.34 -4.24 -5.37
N SER A 53 -7.26 -4.97 -5.10
CA SER A 53 -6.98 -5.52 -3.77
C SER A 53 -6.83 -4.42 -2.73
N PHE A 54 -6.02 -3.38 -3.02
CA PHE A 54 -5.86 -2.26 -2.10
C PHE A 54 -7.13 -1.46 -1.88
N GLY A 55 -7.89 -1.21 -2.94
CA GLY A 55 -9.19 -0.55 -2.82
C GLY A 55 -10.15 -1.37 -1.95
N THR A 56 -10.19 -2.68 -2.12
CA THR A 56 -11.06 -3.57 -1.33
C THR A 56 -10.61 -3.64 0.12
N ALA A 57 -9.30 -3.83 0.37
CA ALA A 57 -8.74 -3.84 1.71
C ALA A 57 -9.00 -2.51 2.42
N ARG A 58 -8.77 -1.39 1.74
CA ARG A 58 -8.99 -0.06 2.31
C ARG A 58 -10.46 0.19 2.64
N LEU A 59 -11.39 -0.28 1.81
CA LEU A 59 -12.82 -0.23 2.13
C LEU A 59 -13.13 -1.00 3.41
N ILE A 60 -12.64 -2.25 3.53
CA ILE A 60 -12.83 -3.09 4.73
C ILE A 60 -12.31 -2.37 5.97
N GLU A 61 -11.12 -1.80 5.90
CA GLU A 61 -10.50 -1.11 7.03
C GLU A 61 -11.24 0.18 7.40
N THR A 62 -11.71 0.93 6.41
CA THR A 62 -12.51 2.15 6.61
C THR A 62 -13.85 1.80 7.29
N LEU A 63 -14.53 0.74 6.83
CA LEU A 63 -15.76 0.23 7.46
C LEU A 63 -15.50 -0.21 8.91
N ARG A 64 -14.40 -0.93 9.15
CA ARG A 64 -14.01 -1.40 10.49
C ARG A 64 -13.79 -0.23 11.46
N LYS A 65 -12.97 0.75 11.06
CA LYS A 65 -12.54 1.87 11.91
C LYS A 65 -13.66 2.87 12.20
N TYR A 66 -14.40 3.29 11.17
CA TYR A 66 -15.31 4.44 11.28
C TYR A 66 -16.80 4.07 11.39
N ILE A 67 -17.21 2.86 10.99
CA ILE A 67 -18.63 2.50 10.92
C ILE A 67 -19.00 1.41 11.93
N LEU A 68 -18.22 0.34 12.05
CA LEU A 68 -18.64 -0.86 12.81
C LEU A 68 -18.24 -0.87 14.29
N PHE A 69 -17.03 -0.40 14.65
CA PHE A 69 -16.47 -0.62 15.98
C PHE A 69 -16.15 0.66 16.77
N GLY A 70 -16.79 1.78 16.41
CA GLY A 70 -16.73 3.02 17.18
C GLY A 70 -15.31 3.60 17.26
N PHE A 71 -14.90 4.29 16.19
CA PHE A 71 -13.78 5.23 16.15
C PHE A 71 -12.51 4.84 16.94
N ASN A 72 -12.03 3.61 16.75
CA ASN A 72 -10.64 3.26 17.05
C ASN A 72 -9.81 3.56 15.80
N TYR A 73 -9.01 4.63 15.86
CA TYR A 73 -8.47 5.29 14.67
C TYR A 73 -7.22 4.58 14.15
N TYR A 74 -6.33 4.18 15.04
CA TYR A 74 -5.11 3.46 14.70
C TYR A 74 -4.86 2.37 15.72
N ASP A 75 -5.18 1.11 15.41
CA ASP A 75 -5.01 -0.02 16.35
C ASP A 75 -3.58 -0.10 16.93
N VAL A 76 -2.61 0.31 16.12
CA VAL A 76 -1.18 0.36 16.42
C VAL A 76 -0.86 1.40 17.52
N ILE A 77 -1.52 2.56 17.50
CA ILE A 77 -1.26 3.68 18.41
C ILE A 77 -2.26 3.69 19.57
N ASP A 78 -3.54 3.50 19.27
CA ASP A 78 -4.65 3.68 20.22
C ASP A 78 -4.89 2.43 21.07
N THR A 79 -4.69 1.24 20.49
CA THR A 79 -5.01 -0.04 21.16
C THR A 79 -3.78 -0.91 21.42
N ASN A 80 -2.60 -0.52 20.92
CA ASN A 80 -1.35 -1.28 21.05
C ASN A 80 -1.53 -2.77 20.69
N PHE A 81 -2.16 -3.03 19.54
CA PHE A 81 -2.50 -4.36 19.02
C PHE A 81 -3.57 -5.15 19.79
N ASN A 82 -4.19 -4.57 20.83
CA ASN A 82 -5.25 -5.24 21.59
C ASN A 82 -6.62 -5.11 20.91
N ILE A 83 -6.76 -5.63 19.69
CA ILE A 83 -8.06 -5.80 19.02
C ILE A 83 -8.51 -7.25 19.11
N VAL A 84 -9.82 -7.48 19.32
CA VAL A 84 -10.40 -8.81 19.50
C VAL A 84 -11.69 -8.99 18.70
N GLY A 85 -12.16 -10.24 18.60
CA GLY A 85 -13.43 -10.59 17.96
C GLY A 85 -13.48 -10.21 16.48
N THR A 86 -14.63 -9.73 16.02
CA THR A 86 -14.86 -9.37 14.60
C THR A 86 -13.91 -8.27 14.09
N SER A 87 -13.51 -7.32 14.94
CA SER A 87 -12.56 -6.27 14.55
C SER A 87 -11.19 -6.86 14.19
N LEU A 88 -10.70 -7.82 14.97
CA LEU A 88 -9.46 -8.55 14.67
C LEU A 88 -9.55 -9.28 13.33
N TRP A 89 -10.65 -9.99 13.06
CA TRP A 89 -10.81 -10.72 11.80
C TRP A 89 -10.85 -9.80 10.58
N LEU A 90 -11.56 -8.67 10.66
CA LEU A 90 -11.56 -7.67 9.59
C LEU A 90 -10.16 -7.10 9.33
N ARG A 91 -9.38 -6.89 10.39
CA ARG A 91 -7.99 -6.43 10.29
C ARG A 91 -7.08 -7.48 9.64
N ILE A 92 -7.23 -8.75 9.99
CA ILE A 92 -6.50 -9.85 9.35
C ILE A 92 -6.86 -9.95 7.86
N ILE A 93 -8.15 -9.87 7.51
CA ILE A 93 -8.61 -9.88 6.12
C ILE A 93 -8.01 -8.69 5.34
N TYR A 94 -7.98 -7.49 5.96
CA TYR A 94 -7.32 -6.32 5.39
C TYR A 94 -5.86 -6.60 5.02
N TYR A 95 -5.06 -7.17 5.92
CA TYR A 95 -3.66 -7.49 5.62
C TYR A 95 -3.52 -8.53 4.53
N ILE A 96 -4.29 -9.63 4.60
CA ILE A 96 -4.21 -10.72 3.63
C ILE A 96 -4.51 -10.18 2.22
N ILE A 97 -5.58 -9.42 2.04
CA ILE A 97 -5.94 -8.85 0.74
C ILE A 97 -4.87 -7.86 0.26
N SER A 98 -4.41 -6.96 1.14
CA SER A 98 -3.37 -5.97 0.80
C SER A 98 -2.09 -6.65 0.34
N TRP A 99 -1.58 -7.61 1.12
CA TRP A 99 -0.32 -8.30 0.83
C TRP A 99 -0.40 -9.24 -0.37
N ILE A 100 -1.56 -9.88 -0.63
CA ILE A 100 -1.79 -10.60 -1.89
C ILE A 100 -1.69 -9.63 -3.07
N GLY A 101 -2.29 -8.44 -2.96
CA GLY A 101 -2.17 -7.39 -3.97
C GLY A 101 -0.71 -6.99 -4.24
N ILE A 102 0.06 -6.72 -3.17
CA ILE A 102 1.49 -6.42 -3.27
C ILE A 102 2.27 -7.58 -3.91
N ALA A 103 2.05 -8.81 -3.45
CA ALA A 103 2.78 -9.97 -3.93
C ALA A 103 2.54 -10.21 -5.44
N ILE A 104 1.30 -10.04 -5.90
CA ILE A 104 0.98 -10.16 -7.34
C ILE A 104 1.61 -9.02 -8.15
N PHE A 105 1.58 -7.79 -7.63
CA PHE A 105 2.26 -6.66 -8.27
C PHE A 105 3.76 -6.93 -8.43
N TYR A 106 4.44 -7.33 -7.36
CA TYR A 106 5.86 -7.65 -7.43
C TYR A 106 6.15 -8.87 -8.28
N PHE A 107 5.33 -9.91 -8.22
CA PHE A 107 5.51 -11.08 -9.06
C PHE A 107 5.50 -10.69 -10.54
N THR A 108 4.51 -9.89 -10.94
CA THR A 108 4.41 -9.45 -12.33
C THR A 108 5.53 -8.47 -12.70
N PHE A 109 5.91 -7.56 -11.81
CA PHE A 109 7.05 -6.66 -12.01
C PHE A 109 8.37 -7.43 -12.17
N GLU A 110 8.68 -8.33 -11.25
CA GLU A 110 9.91 -9.11 -11.24
C GLU A 110 9.99 -10.05 -12.44
N LYS A 111 8.87 -10.69 -12.81
CA LYS A 111 8.80 -11.61 -13.96
C LYS A 111 8.87 -10.90 -15.31
N TYR A 112 8.04 -9.87 -15.51
CA TYR A 112 7.82 -9.28 -16.82
C TYR A 112 8.66 -8.01 -17.07
N VAL A 113 8.93 -7.20 -16.04
CA VAL A 113 9.74 -5.98 -16.16
C VAL A 113 11.21 -6.27 -15.89
N MET A 114 11.51 -6.93 -14.76
CA MET A 114 12.89 -7.24 -14.36
C MET A 114 13.43 -8.52 -15.01
N ARG A 115 12.58 -9.30 -15.70
CA ARG A 115 12.95 -10.57 -16.37
C ARG A 115 13.67 -11.54 -15.42
N ASN A 116 13.11 -11.73 -14.22
CA ASN A 116 13.61 -12.60 -13.15
C ASN A 116 14.99 -12.24 -12.57
N LYS A 117 15.56 -11.06 -12.87
CA LYS A 117 16.88 -10.66 -12.34
C LYS A 117 16.94 -10.55 -10.82
N THR A 118 15.82 -10.23 -10.19
CA THR A 118 15.69 -10.08 -8.73
C THR A 118 15.37 -11.40 -8.01
N LYS A 119 15.23 -12.52 -8.75
CA LYS A 119 14.91 -13.85 -8.19
C LYS A 119 13.68 -13.87 -7.26
N PHE A 120 12.68 -13.04 -7.56
CA PHE A 120 11.41 -12.97 -6.81
C PHE A 120 11.54 -12.54 -5.34
N ILE A 121 12.62 -11.84 -4.96
CA ILE A 121 12.87 -11.40 -3.59
C ILE A 121 11.70 -10.53 -3.06
N LEU A 122 11.17 -9.61 -3.88
CA LEU A 122 10.08 -8.74 -3.45
C LEU A 122 8.77 -9.52 -3.25
N THR A 123 8.49 -10.45 -4.16
CA THR A 123 7.32 -11.33 -4.09
C THR A 123 7.35 -12.21 -2.84
N ILE A 124 8.47 -12.90 -2.61
CA ILE A 124 8.67 -13.78 -1.45
C ILE A 124 8.62 -12.96 -0.15
N GLY A 125 9.31 -11.82 -0.12
CA GLY A 125 9.28 -10.91 1.03
C GLY A 125 7.85 -10.48 1.38
N SER A 126 7.03 -10.13 0.39
CA SER A 126 5.64 -9.72 0.62
C SER A 126 4.76 -10.81 1.19
N ILE A 127 4.99 -12.07 0.79
CA ILE A 127 4.30 -13.22 1.37
C ILE A 127 4.73 -13.41 2.83
N ILE A 128 6.04 -13.35 3.10
CA ILE A 128 6.59 -13.43 4.46
C ILE A 128 6.00 -12.31 5.34
N GLU A 129 5.92 -11.09 4.83
CA GLU A 129 5.38 -9.95 5.57
C GLU A 129 3.90 -10.14 5.89
N SER A 130 3.12 -10.72 4.99
CA SER A 130 1.73 -11.08 5.29
C SER A 130 1.62 -12.00 6.50
N PHE A 131 2.52 -12.97 6.65
CA PHE A 131 2.53 -13.88 7.80
C PHE A 131 3.00 -13.16 9.07
N LEU A 132 4.05 -12.34 8.98
CA LEU A 132 4.59 -11.60 10.12
C LEU A 132 3.56 -10.59 10.66
N ALA A 133 2.95 -9.78 9.78
CA ALA A 133 1.94 -8.79 10.11
C ALA A 133 0.73 -9.40 10.84
N VAL A 134 0.27 -10.58 10.39
CA VAL A 134 -0.83 -11.31 11.06
C VAL A 134 -0.36 -11.89 12.39
N SER A 135 0.85 -12.45 12.46
CA SER A 135 1.40 -13.07 13.67
C SER A 135 1.56 -12.06 14.82
N LEU A 136 1.81 -10.79 14.52
CA LEU A 136 1.91 -9.72 15.52
C LEU A 136 0.65 -9.56 16.39
N TYR A 137 -0.53 -9.93 15.86
CA TYR A 137 -1.79 -9.87 16.61
C TYR A 137 -2.04 -11.06 17.53
N PHE A 138 -1.30 -12.17 17.37
CA PHE A 138 -1.50 -13.40 18.14
C PHE A 138 -0.37 -13.70 19.14
N THR A 139 0.81 -13.12 18.94
CA THR A 139 2.03 -13.57 19.62
C THR A 139 2.45 -12.72 20.82
N SER A 140 1.56 -11.83 21.31
CA SER A 140 1.80 -10.96 22.48
C SER A 140 3.22 -10.37 22.50
N ARG A 141 3.49 -9.43 21.58
CA ARG A 141 4.76 -8.69 21.47
C ARG A 141 6.02 -9.55 21.46
N ASN A 142 6.07 -10.59 20.63
CA ASN A 142 7.34 -11.24 20.36
C ASN A 142 8.27 -10.25 19.61
N GLU A 143 9.23 -9.68 20.33
CA GLU A 143 10.17 -8.66 19.84
C GLU A 143 10.91 -9.12 18.59
N TRP A 144 11.17 -10.43 18.45
CA TRP A 144 11.80 -10.98 17.26
C TRP A 144 10.89 -10.91 16.04
N ILE A 145 9.61 -11.27 16.19
CA ILE A 145 8.63 -11.19 15.09
C ILE A 145 8.51 -9.73 14.65
N PHE A 146 8.44 -8.80 15.61
CA PHE A 146 8.40 -7.38 15.31
C PHE A 146 9.64 -6.91 14.55
N LEU A 147 10.85 -7.25 15.02
CA LEU A 147 12.10 -6.90 14.36
C LEU A 147 12.18 -7.46 12.92
N PHE A 148 11.81 -8.73 12.73
CA PHE A 148 11.80 -9.34 11.40
C PHE A 148 10.81 -8.66 10.46
N SER A 149 9.63 -8.30 10.97
CA SER A 149 8.61 -7.58 10.20
C SER A 149 9.13 -6.20 9.79
N VAL A 150 9.74 -5.44 10.71
CA VAL A 150 10.36 -4.13 10.37
C VAL A 150 11.44 -4.26 9.30
N LEU A 151 12.36 -5.22 9.45
CA LEU A 151 13.45 -5.43 8.48
C LEU A 151 12.91 -5.83 7.11
N ASN A 152 11.94 -6.73 7.08
CA ASN A 152 11.34 -7.20 5.84
C ASN A 152 10.49 -6.10 5.18
N PHE A 153 9.72 -5.32 5.96
CA PHE A 153 9.05 -4.11 5.50
C PHE A 153 10.02 -3.11 4.87
N LEU A 154 11.20 -2.86 5.47
CA LEU A 154 12.21 -1.98 4.88
C LEU A 154 12.72 -2.51 3.53
N ILE A 155 12.96 -3.82 3.42
CA ILE A 155 13.37 -4.42 2.15
C ILE A 155 12.25 -4.23 1.12
N ILE A 156 11.02 -4.59 1.45
CA ILE A 156 9.90 -4.58 0.52
C ILE A 156 9.43 -3.17 0.16
N GLY A 157 9.57 -2.22 1.08
CA GLY A 157 9.18 -0.82 0.93
C GLY A 157 10.26 0.07 0.31
N LEU A 158 11.56 -0.23 0.49
CA LEU A 158 12.64 0.59 -0.06
C LEU A 158 13.25 0.00 -1.34
N PHE A 159 13.30 -1.32 -1.47
CA PHE A 159 13.94 -1.93 -2.63
C PHE A 159 13.25 -1.59 -3.96
N PRO A 160 11.89 -1.50 -4.08
CA PRO A 160 11.25 -1.06 -5.30
C PRO A 160 11.65 0.36 -5.73
N ILE A 161 11.94 1.26 -4.78
CA ILE A 161 12.42 2.62 -5.07
C ILE A 161 13.72 2.56 -5.86
N VAL A 162 14.68 1.75 -5.39
CA VAL A 162 15.98 1.53 -6.05
C VAL A 162 15.78 0.93 -7.44
N LEU A 163 14.87 -0.05 -7.58
CA LEU A 163 14.60 -0.70 -8.86
C LEU A 163 13.95 0.25 -9.88
N PHE A 164 12.98 1.06 -9.47
CA PHE A 164 12.33 2.04 -10.34
C PHE A 164 13.32 3.14 -10.77
N LEU A 165 14.18 3.61 -9.87
CA LEU A 165 15.25 4.57 -10.23
C LEU A 165 16.27 3.95 -11.18
N TRP A 166 16.62 2.68 -11.00
CA TRP A 166 17.49 1.95 -11.93
C TRP A 166 16.85 1.83 -13.33
N LEU A 167 15.55 1.54 -13.40
CA LEU A 167 14.80 1.53 -14.66
C LEU A 167 14.75 2.92 -15.31
N ALA A 168 14.58 3.98 -14.53
CA ALA A 168 14.66 5.36 -15.01
C ALA A 168 16.03 5.66 -15.64
N TYR A 169 17.12 5.28 -14.95
CA TYR A 169 18.48 5.46 -15.43
C TYR A 169 18.76 4.70 -16.74
N LYS A 170 18.25 3.46 -16.85
CA LYS A 170 18.43 2.63 -18.05
C LYS A 170 17.52 3.00 -19.22
N SER A 171 16.52 3.85 -19.01
CA SER A 171 15.56 4.22 -20.05
C SER A 171 16.19 5.18 -21.08
N PRO A 172 16.18 4.82 -22.39
CA PRO A 172 16.74 5.67 -23.44
C PRO A 172 15.86 6.89 -23.74
N TYR A 173 14.53 6.73 -23.64
CA TYR A 173 13.57 7.80 -23.92
C TYR A 173 13.30 8.66 -22.70
N ARG A 174 13.27 9.99 -22.90
CA ARG A 174 12.99 10.97 -21.85
C ARG A 174 11.61 10.77 -21.20
N SER A 175 10.60 10.44 -22.00
CA SER A 175 9.24 10.17 -21.51
C SER A 175 9.23 8.99 -20.54
N THR A 176 9.77 7.83 -20.94
CA THR A 176 9.85 6.63 -20.09
C THR A 176 10.66 6.87 -18.81
N ARG A 177 11.78 7.62 -18.90
CA ARG A 177 12.56 8.00 -17.72
C ARG A 177 11.74 8.82 -16.73
N LEU A 178 11.05 9.85 -17.22
CA LEU A 178 10.20 10.70 -16.39
C LEU A 178 9.08 9.88 -15.74
N SER A 179 8.48 8.95 -16.48
CA SER A 179 7.44 8.07 -15.95
C SER A 179 7.92 7.21 -14.80
N TRP A 180 9.11 6.59 -14.90
CA TRP A 180 9.68 5.81 -13.81
C TRP A 180 9.96 6.67 -12.57
N ILE A 181 10.45 7.90 -12.75
CA ILE A 181 10.63 8.85 -11.63
C ILE A 181 9.29 9.18 -10.97
N ILE A 182 8.24 9.44 -11.76
CA ILE A 182 6.90 9.70 -11.25
C ILE A 182 6.36 8.48 -10.48
N ILE A 183 6.56 7.26 -11.00
CA ILE A 183 6.19 6.01 -10.31
C ILE A 183 6.97 5.89 -8.99
N THR A 184 8.27 6.19 -8.97
CA THR A 184 9.07 6.18 -7.75
C THR A 184 8.50 7.14 -6.71
N LEU A 185 8.22 8.39 -7.09
CA LEU A 185 7.64 9.39 -6.17
C LEU A 185 6.25 8.95 -5.68
N GLY A 186 5.42 8.43 -6.57
CA GLY A 186 4.11 7.89 -6.21
C GLY A 186 4.21 6.71 -5.24
N PHE A 187 5.16 5.80 -5.48
CA PHE A 187 5.38 4.65 -4.60
C PHE A 187 5.90 5.06 -3.22
N VAL A 188 6.79 6.06 -3.13
CA VAL A 188 7.25 6.63 -1.86
C VAL A 188 6.07 7.20 -1.07
N LEU A 189 5.24 8.04 -1.69
CA LEU A 189 4.06 8.60 -1.04
C LEU A 189 3.05 7.51 -0.64
N PHE A 190 2.86 6.50 -1.48
CA PHE A 190 2.02 5.35 -1.16
C PHE A 190 2.55 4.60 0.06
N ALA A 191 3.84 4.28 0.11
CA ALA A 191 4.46 3.60 1.25
C ALA A 191 4.31 4.42 2.54
N LEU A 192 4.58 5.74 2.47
CA LEU A 192 4.36 6.65 3.60
C LEU A 192 2.89 6.70 4.04
N GLY A 193 1.94 6.68 3.10
CA GLY A 193 0.52 6.62 3.40
C GLY A 193 0.10 5.32 4.10
N MET A 194 0.73 4.20 3.74
CA MET A 194 0.49 2.90 4.36
C MET A 194 1.04 2.81 5.79
N MET A 195 2.11 3.56 6.12
CA MET A 195 2.73 3.50 7.45
C MET A 195 1.77 3.83 8.60
N GLY A 196 0.75 4.65 8.37
CA GLY A 196 -0.28 4.90 9.39
C GLY A 196 -0.99 3.62 9.84
N ASP A 197 -1.13 2.65 8.95
CA ASP A 197 -1.90 1.42 9.16
C ASP A 197 -1.05 0.17 9.29
N LEU A 198 0.27 0.27 9.38
CA LEU A 198 1.14 -0.90 9.44
C LEU A 198 1.66 -1.09 10.87
N PRO A 199 1.64 -2.33 11.39
CA PRO A 199 2.07 -2.61 12.74
C PRO A 199 3.58 -2.41 12.88
N GLU A 200 4.35 -2.69 11.83
CA GLU A 200 5.80 -2.52 11.76
C GLU A 200 6.21 -1.05 11.73
N ALA A 201 5.33 -0.19 11.25
CA ALA A 201 5.58 1.25 11.21
C ALA A 201 5.41 1.93 12.58
N TRP A 202 4.98 1.21 13.63
CA TRP A 202 4.72 1.75 14.96
C TRP A 202 5.84 2.64 15.50
N VAL A 203 7.09 2.18 15.38
CA VAL A 203 8.29 2.90 15.87
C VAL A 203 8.48 4.26 15.18
N PHE A 204 8.02 4.39 13.94
CA PHE A 204 8.14 5.64 13.18
C PHE A 204 6.96 6.57 13.42
N ILE A 205 5.76 6.02 13.59
CA ILE A 205 4.53 6.82 13.71
C ILE A 205 4.27 7.27 15.16
N SER A 206 4.80 6.58 16.18
CA SER A 206 4.60 6.96 17.59
C SER A 206 5.15 8.35 17.92
N GLU A 207 6.18 8.79 17.20
CA GLU A 207 6.85 10.08 17.39
C GLU A 207 6.19 11.22 16.59
N LEU A 208 5.22 10.92 15.72
CA LEU A 208 4.58 11.91 14.87
C LEU A 208 3.32 12.48 15.52
N SER A 209 3.01 13.75 15.23
CA SER A 209 1.77 14.35 15.71
C SER A 209 0.54 13.64 15.10
N GLN A 210 -0.50 13.45 15.90
CA GLN A 210 -1.77 12.84 15.47
C GLN A 210 -2.39 13.53 14.26
N LEU A 211 -2.22 14.85 14.11
CA LEU A 211 -2.69 15.61 12.95
C LEU A 211 -2.00 15.17 11.66
N ILE A 212 -0.68 14.94 11.72
CA ILE A 212 0.08 14.41 10.59
C ILE A 212 -0.46 13.04 10.24
N ILE A 213 -0.53 12.11 11.21
CA ILE A 213 -0.95 10.73 10.94
C ILE A 213 -2.37 10.70 10.33
N ARG A 214 -3.31 11.48 10.85
CA ARG A 214 -4.72 11.48 10.39
C ARG A 214 -4.91 12.01 8.97
N TYR A 215 -4.23 13.09 8.59
CA TYR A 215 -4.48 13.74 7.30
C TYR A 215 -3.40 13.45 6.26
N PHE A 216 -2.13 13.38 6.68
CA PHE A 216 -1.04 13.09 5.76
C PHE A 216 -1.13 11.66 5.21
N THR A 217 -1.47 10.66 6.03
CA THR A 217 -1.47 9.27 5.55
C THR A 217 -2.49 9.01 4.42
N PRO A 218 -3.77 9.41 4.50
CA PRO A 218 -4.68 9.23 3.37
C PRO A 218 -4.31 10.13 2.19
N LEU A 219 -3.84 11.36 2.41
CA LEU A 219 -3.39 12.26 1.34
C LEU A 219 -2.19 11.67 0.59
N ALA A 220 -1.18 11.18 1.32
CA ALA A 220 -0.02 10.53 0.74
C ALA A 220 -0.42 9.28 -0.04
N GLN A 221 -1.41 8.52 0.44
CA GLN A 221 -1.91 7.36 -0.31
C GLN A 221 -2.67 7.78 -1.58
N ILE A 222 -3.50 8.83 -1.53
CA ILE A 222 -4.20 9.41 -2.69
C ILE A 222 -3.19 9.88 -3.74
N PHE A 223 -2.26 10.76 -3.36
CA PHE A 223 -1.26 11.30 -4.27
C PHE A 223 -0.32 10.20 -4.77
N GLY A 224 0.03 9.26 -3.90
CA GLY A 224 0.88 8.12 -4.23
C GLY A 224 0.26 7.26 -5.34
N PHE A 225 -0.99 6.85 -5.17
CA PHE A 225 -1.73 6.10 -6.19
C PHE A 225 -1.88 6.92 -7.48
N ALA A 226 -2.31 8.18 -7.38
CA ALA A 226 -2.51 9.04 -8.55
C ALA A 226 -1.23 9.20 -9.38
N LEU A 227 -0.09 9.47 -8.73
CA LEU A 227 1.21 9.59 -9.40
C LEU A 227 1.64 8.27 -10.03
N MET A 228 1.55 7.15 -9.31
CA MET A 228 1.83 5.83 -9.90
C MET A 228 0.95 5.59 -11.14
N GLY A 229 -0.34 5.93 -11.07
CA GLY A 229 -1.27 5.82 -12.19
C GLY A 229 -0.88 6.65 -13.39
N VAL A 230 -0.51 7.91 -13.19
CA VAL A 230 0.00 8.80 -14.26
C VAL A 230 1.29 8.24 -14.87
N GLY A 231 2.24 7.83 -14.04
CA GLY A 231 3.50 7.28 -14.53
C GLY A 231 3.32 6.01 -15.35
N PHE A 232 2.54 5.04 -14.86
CA PHE A 232 2.21 3.84 -15.63
C PHE A 232 1.42 4.16 -16.90
N ALA A 233 0.49 5.11 -16.85
CA ALA A 233 -0.27 5.54 -18.02
C ALA A 233 0.63 6.10 -19.13
N ILE A 234 1.73 6.79 -18.80
CA ILE A 234 2.68 7.32 -19.79
C ILE A 234 3.57 6.20 -20.37
N ILE A 235 4.00 5.22 -19.55
CA ILE A 235 4.83 4.10 -20.04
C ILE A 235 4.12 3.30 -21.13
N TYR A 236 2.80 3.16 -21.02
CA TYR A 236 1.98 2.33 -21.91
C TYR A 236 1.05 3.16 -22.81
N GLN A 237 1.46 4.39 -23.18
CA GLN A 237 0.92 5.15 -24.31
C GLN A 237 1.43 4.56 -25.61
#